data_AF-A0A7Y3T4E6-F1
#
_entry.id   AF-A0A7Y3T4E6-F1
#
_cell.length_a   1.000
_cell.length_b   1.000
_cell.length_c   1.000
_cell.angle_alpha   90.00
_cell.angle_beta   90.00
_cell.angle_gamma   90.00
#
_symmetry.space_group_name_H-M   'P 1'
#
loop_
_entity.id
_entity.type
_entity.pdbx_description
1 polymer ?
#
loop_
_entity_poly.entity_id
_entity_poly.type
_entity_poly.pdbx_seq_one_letter_code
_entity_poly.pdbx_strand_id
1 'polypeptide(L)' 'MVRNGDNTYQAIVHAVRVKHSLVEPFTPKDVRRVAPGWPYPRYFSYLANNCSDNQPLGKALFVRVARGRYILSD' A
#
# COMPACT_ATOMS: atom_id res chain seq x y z
N MET A 1 -13.89 -18.72 -7.85
CA MET A 1 -12.46 -18.32 -7.76
C MET A 1 -12.36 -16.83 -8.08
N VAL A 2 -12.24 -15.97 -7.07
CA VAL A 2 -12.07 -14.52 -7.28
C VAL A 2 -10.59 -14.27 -7.60
N ARG A 3 -10.34 -13.55 -8.69
CA ARG A 3 -9.00 -13.20 -9.17
C ARG A 3 -8.34 -12.27 -8.13
N ASN A 4 -7.37 -12.78 -7.37
CA ASN A 4 -6.65 -12.08 -6.29
C ASN A 4 -5.70 -10.98 -6.79
N GLY A 5 -6.24 -9.97 -7.49
CA GLY A 5 -5.57 -8.71 -7.80
C GLY A 5 -5.99 -7.56 -6.87
N ASP A 6 -7.21 -7.60 -6.32
CA ASP A 6 -7.88 -6.41 -5.74
C ASP A 6 -7.94 -6.36 -4.19
N ASN A 7 -7.42 -7.36 -3.47
CA ASN A 7 -7.55 -7.39 -1.99
C ASN A 7 -6.44 -6.66 -1.22
N THR A 8 -5.30 -6.33 -1.84
CA THR A 8 -4.16 -5.76 -1.08
C THR A 8 -4.40 -4.32 -0.67
N TYR A 9 -4.89 -3.47 -1.58
CA TYR A 9 -5.24 -2.08 -1.22
C TYR A 9 -6.30 -2.04 -0.12
N GLN A 10 -7.37 -2.83 -0.28
CA GLN A 10 -8.43 -2.92 0.73
C GLN A 10 -7.90 -3.40 2.08
N ALA A 11 -7.00 -4.39 2.11
CA ALA A 11 -6.36 -4.85 3.34
C ALA A 11 -5.52 -3.75 4.01
N ILE A 12 -4.78 -2.95 3.23
CA ILE A 12 -4.01 -1.79 3.73
C ILE A 12 -4.97 -0.75 4.31
N VAL A 13 -5.99 -0.33 3.56
CA VAL A 13 -6.98 0.66 4.00
C VAL A 13 -7.67 0.21 5.28
N HIS A 14 -8.10 -1.04 5.33
CA HIS A 14 -8.73 -1.61 6.52
C HIS A 14 -7.76 -1.69 7.71
N ALA A 15 -6.48 -2.01 7.48
CA ALA A 15 -5.46 -2.02 8.54
C ALA A 15 -5.15 -0.62 9.08
N VAL A 16 -5.16 0.42 8.25
CA VAL A 16 -4.91 1.81 8.64
C VAL A 16 -6.14 2.42 9.32
N ARG A 17 -7.28 2.40 8.63
CA ARG A 17 -8.47 3.20 8.98
C ARG A 17 -9.42 2.50 9.95
N VAL A 18 -9.46 1.16 9.97
CA VAL A 18 -10.44 0.39 10.76
C VAL A 18 -9.78 -0.32 11.93
N LYS A 19 -8.75 -1.13 11.66
CA LYS A 19 -8.05 -1.90 12.70
C LYS A 19 -6.98 -1.11 13.43
N HIS A 20 -6.53 0.03 12.89
CA HIS A 20 -5.39 0.80 13.37
C HIS A 20 -4.14 -0.05 13.65
N SER A 21 -3.97 -1.14 12.90
CA SER A 21 -2.86 -2.09 13.02
C SER A 21 -1.71 -1.77 12.08
N LEU A 22 -1.89 -0.82 11.16
CA LEU A 22 -0.86 -0.29 10.28
C LEU A 22 -0.79 1.24 10.47
N VAL A 23 0.34 1.72 11.00
CA VAL A 23 0.54 3.15 11.28
C VAL A 23 1.16 3.84 10.08
N GLU A 24 0.64 5.01 9.74
CA GLU A 24 1.18 5.88 8.71
C GLU A 24 2.30 6.76 9.25
N PRO A 25 3.40 6.98 8.49
CA PRO A 25 3.69 6.35 7.20
C PRO A 25 4.21 4.92 7.36
N PHE A 26 3.77 4.03 6.47
CA PHE A 26 4.12 2.61 6.47
C PHE A 26 5.15 2.23 5.42
N THR A 27 5.81 1.08 5.62
CA THR A 27 6.81 0.52 4.71
C THR A 27 6.30 -0.72 3.97
N PRO A 28 6.96 -1.16 2.88
CA PRO A 28 6.69 -2.46 2.24
C PRO A 28 6.70 -3.64 3.21
N LYS A 29 7.55 -3.59 4.25
CA LYS A 29 7.63 -4.62 5.29
C LYS A 29 6.38 -4.66 6.17
N ASP A 30 5.81 -3.49 6.48
CA ASP A 30 4.61 -3.40 7.29
C ASP A 30 3.38 -3.85 6.50
N VAL A 31 3.29 -3.46 5.21
CA VAL A 31 2.26 -3.96 4.30
C VAL A 31 2.28 -5.48 4.20
N ARG A 32 3.47 -6.09 4.10
CA ARG A 32 3.60 -7.56 4.09
C ARG A 32 3.03 -8.24 5.33
N ARG A 33 3.05 -7.59 6.50
CA ARG A 33 2.51 -8.15 7.76
C ARG A 33 0.98 -8.19 7.75
N VAL A 34 0.33 -7.20 7.12
CA VAL A 34 -1.15 -7.09 7.10
C VAL A 34 -1.78 -7.69 5.84
N ALA A 35 -1.02 -7.75 4.75
CA ALA A 35 -1.42 -8.33 3.47
C ALA A 35 -0.34 -9.29 2.94
N PRO A 36 -0.11 -10.43 3.61
CA PRO A 36 0.84 -11.43 3.14
C PRO A 36 0.36 -12.09 1.84
N GLY A 37 1.28 -12.70 1.09
CA GLY A 37 0.95 -13.49 -0.10
C GLY A 37 1.77 -13.16 -1.34
N TRP A 38 2.63 -12.14 -1.29
CA TRP A 38 3.54 -11.80 -2.38
C TRP A 38 5.02 -12.02 -2.01
N PRO A 39 5.87 -12.25 -3.03
CA PRO A 39 7.31 -12.09 -2.86
C PRO A 39 7.65 -10.68 -2.37
N TYR A 40 8.64 -10.56 -1.48
CA TYR A 40 8.97 -9.29 -0.84
C TYR A 40 9.23 -8.13 -1.82
N PRO A 41 9.95 -8.31 -2.95
CA PRO A 41 10.17 -7.25 -3.93
C PRO A 41 8.87 -6.65 -4.51
N ARG A 42 7.80 -7.44 -4.62
CA ARG A 42 6.53 -7.00 -5.22
C ARG A 42 5.87 -5.89 -4.40
N TYR A 43 6.06 -5.86 -3.08
CA TYR A 43 5.53 -4.78 -2.24
C TYR A 43 6.17 -3.42 -2.55
N PHE A 44 7.47 -3.40 -2.87
CA PHE A 44 8.15 -2.17 -3.27
C PHE A 44 7.60 -1.65 -4.59
N SER A 45 7.51 -2.52 -5.61
CA SER A 45 6.96 -2.15 -6.91
C SER A 45 5.50 -1.72 -6.81
N TYR A 46 4.69 -2.41 -6.00
CA TYR A 46 3.28 -2.08 -5.83
C TYR A 46 3.09 -0.68 -5.24
N LEU A 47 3.78 -0.38 -4.13
CA LEU A 47 3.68 0.94 -3.50
C LEU A 47 4.25 2.05 -4.39
N ALA A 48 5.39 1.80 -5.04
CA ALA A 48 5.98 2.77 -5.96
C ALA A 48 5.09 3.03 -7.17
N ASN A 49 4.57 1.99 -7.83
CA ASN A 49 3.79 2.13 -9.05
C ASN A 49 2.44 2.83 -8.80
N ASN A 50 1.89 2.72 -7.58
CA ASN A 50 0.58 3.31 -7.25
C ASN A 50 0.69 4.61 -6.42
N CYS A 51 1.88 5.20 -6.30
CA CYS A 51 2.04 6.45 -5.55
C CYS A 51 1.96 7.70 -6.44
N SER A 52 1.77 8.86 -5.80
CA SER A 52 1.70 10.20 -6.42
C SER A 52 2.86 10.55 -7.34
N ASP A 53 4.05 9.97 -7.13
CA ASP A 53 5.22 10.21 -8.00
C ASP A 53 5.05 9.57 -9.39
N ASN A 54 4.26 8.49 -9.48
CA ASN A 54 4.14 7.66 -10.69
C ASN A 54 2.71 7.59 -11.23
N GLN A 55 1.74 8.21 -10.57
CA GLN A 55 0.34 8.24 -10.97
C GLN A 55 -0.13 9.67 -11.22
N PRO A 56 -1.07 9.87 -12.17
CA PRO A 56 -1.74 11.15 -12.32
C PRO A 56 -2.47 11.59 -11.04
N LEU A 57 -2.67 12.90 -10.91
CA LEU A 57 -3.46 13.48 -9.82
C LEU A 57 -4.85 12.82 -9.77
N GLY A 58 -5.29 12.40 -8.59
CA GLY A 58 -6.57 11.71 -8.37
C GLY A 58 -6.59 10.21 -8.73
N LYS A 59 -5.48 9.63 -9.21
CA LYS A 59 -5.33 8.17 -9.41
C LYS A 59 -4.34 7.50 -8.46
N ALA A 60 -3.52 8.28 -7.76
CA ALA A 60 -2.59 7.76 -6.78
C ALA A 60 -3.36 7.11 -5.61
N LEU A 61 -2.99 5.89 -5.25
CA LEU A 61 -3.49 5.23 -4.05
C LEU A 61 -2.66 5.61 -2.82
N PHE A 62 -1.41 6.04 -3.04
CA PHE A 62 -0.45 6.34 -1.98
C PHE A 62 0.26 7.66 -2.23
N VAL A 63 0.71 8.30 -1.16
CA VAL A 63 1.65 9.43 -1.23
C VAL A 63 2.98 8.99 -0.62
N ARG A 64 4.08 9.21 -1.34
CA ARG A 64 5.43 8.89 -0.83
C ARG A 64 5.95 10.09 -0.04
N VAL A 65 6.10 9.93 1.27
CA VAL A 65 6.60 10.99 2.15
C VAL A 65 8.10 10.91 2.39
N ALA A 66 8.71 9.74 2.20
CA ALA A 66 10.15 9.52 2.22
C ALA A 66 10.52 8.23 1.46
N ARG A 67 11.82 7.96 1.28
CA ARG A 67 12.29 6.74 0.60
C ARG A 67 11.72 5.48 1.27
N GLY A 68 10.82 4.80 0.55
CA GLY A 68 10.18 3.57 1.01
C GLY A 68 9.11 3.74 2.10
N ARG A 69 8.66 4.97 2.35
CA ARG A 69 7.60 5.29 3.33
C ARG A 69 6.41 5.96 2.65
N TYR A 70 5.23 5.44 2.92
CA TYR A 70 4.00 5.81 2.21
C TYR A 70 2.85 6.08 3.19
N ILE A 71 1.94 6.95 2.78
CA ILE A 71 0.60 7.12 3.38
C ILE A 71 -0.46 6.82 2.32
N LEU A 72 -1.70 6.59 2.72
CA LEU A 72 -2.86 6.54 1.83
C LEU A 72 -3.06 7.91 1.20
N SER A 73 -3.44 7.92 -0.09
CA SER A 73 -4.01 9.12 -0.69
C SER A 73 -5.46 9.28 -0.20
N ASP A 74 -5.84 10.51 0.12
CA ASP A 74 -7.24 10.88 0.39
C ASP A 74 -8.05 11.04 -0.89
#